data_AF-A0A0W1DFH6-F1
#
_entry.id   AF-A0A0W1DFH6-F1
#
_cell.length_a   1.000
_cell.length_b   1.000
_cell.length_c   1.000
_cell.angle_alpha   90.00
_cell.angle_beta   90.00
_cell.angle_gamma   90.00
#
_symmetry.space_group_name_H-M   'P 1'
#
loop_
_entity.id
_entity.type
_entity.pdbx_description
1 polymer ?
#
loop_
_entity_poly.entity_id
_entity_poly.type
_entity_poly.pdbx_seq_one_letter_code
_entity_poly.pdbx_strand_id
1 'polypeptide(L)'
;MPKTLAEESPDGRVFFAPGILRHSPFASDVAYVIALWAHIDGDIASILSRMLRSDIAVGTAMYLSLVGAGAQRGALDAAAHEALPEWQQLLFKAIGSVAEESRKTRNHFAHRIWGHCSELTEAILLTHPKTIVKYNISHRQRVEELPDGRGVIRPMPIDEEEILVYRRPDFDAAIEEAERAQTLYRLSYAIMCDSGEGPKAQLLADPIFKARLDQIAKGANAEAKAILGIKAKEKRKH
;
A
#
# COMPACT_ATOMS: atom_id res chain seq x y z
N MET A 1 10.62 -4.77 -1.15
CA MET A 1 9.87 -5.35 -2.28
C MET A 1 10.39 -6.76 -2.48
N PRO A 2 9.51 -7.75 -2.57
CA PRO A 2 9.88 -9.15 -2.80
C PRO A 2 10.59 -9.29 -4.16
N LYS A 3 11.45 -10.32 -4.26
CA LYS A 3 12.08 -10.70 -5.53
C LYS A 3 11.07 -11.35 -6.47
N THR A 4 11.43 -11.41 -7.74
CA THR A 4 10.65 -12.10 -8.77
C THR A 4 11.01 -13.59 -8.84
N LEU A 5 10.15 -14.40 -9.44
CA LEU A 5 10.43 -15.81 -9.65
C LEU A 5 11.64 -16.01 -10.57
N ALA A 6 11.78 -15.17 -11.61
CA ALA A 6 12.92 -15.18 -12.51
C ALA A 6 14.27 -15.03 -11.77
N GLU A 7 14.29 -14.25 -10.69
CA GLU A 7 15.49 -14.04 -9.86
C GLU A 7 15.78 -15.17 -8.88
N GLU A 8 14.77 -15.91 -8.42
CA GLU A 8 14.91 -16.90 -7.34
C GLU A 8 14.86 -18.36 -7.79
N SER A 9 14.09 -18.66 -8.83
CA SER A 9 13.90 -20.02 -9.36
C SER A 9 13.47 -19.92 -10.83
N PRO A 10 14.39 -19.51 -11.73
CA PRO A 10 14.10 -19.54 -13.16
C PRO A 10 13.71 -20.95 -13.58
N ASP A 11 12.68 -21.08 -14.41
CA ASP A 11 12.07 -22.36 -14.83
C ASP A 11 11.38 -23.17 -13.71
N GLY A 12 11.11 -22.54 -12.56
CA GLY A 12 10.40 -23.15 -11.42
C GLY A 12 8.99 -23.61 -11.80
N ARG A 13 8.57 -24.77 -11.32
CA ARG A 13 7.23 -25.31 -11.63
C ARG A 13 6.19 -24.64 -10.76
N VAL A 14 5.41 -23.76 -11.38
CA VAL A 14 4.39 -22.95 -10.72
C VAL A 14 2.99 -23.54 -10.83
N PHE A 15 2.21 -23.33 -9.77
CA PHE A 15 0.79 -23.63 -9.72
C PHE A 15 0.03 -22.49 -9.06
N PHE A 16 -1.09 -22.06 -9.65
CA PHE A 16 -1.92 -20.95 -9.15
C PHE A 16 -3.33 -21.42 -8.81
N ALA A 17 -3.77 -21.16 -7.59
CA ALA A 17 -5.12 -21.47 -7.15
C ALA A 17 -5.51 -20.67 -5.91
N PRO A 18 -6.80 -20.36 -5.70
CA PRO A 18 -7.26 -19.69 -4.48
C PRO A 18 -6.96 -20.51 -3.21
N GLY A 19 -6.93 -21.85 -3.33
CA GLY A 19 -6.65 -22.75 -2.22
C GLY A 19 -5.20 -22.69 -1.69
N ILE A 20 -4.26 -22.06 -2.41
CA ILE A 20 -2.87 -21.96 -1.97
C ILE A 20 -2.76 -21.20 -0.65
N LEU A 21 -3.43 -20.04 -0.52
CA LEU A 21 -3.37 -19.27 0.71
C LEU A 21 -4.00 -20.04 1.89
N ARG A 22 -5.04 -20.84 1.64
CA ARG A 22 -5.74 -21.59 2.71
C ARG A 22 -4.82 -22.54 3.48
N HIS A 23 -3.81 -23.10 2.81
CA HIS A 23 -2.87 -24.05 3.39
C HIS A 23 -1.52 -23.42 3.74
N SER A 24 -1.42 -22.10 3.62
CA SER A 24 -0.22 -21.33 3.89
C SER A 24 0.00 -21.09 5.39
N PRO A 25 1.26 -21.14 5.89
CA PRO A 25 1.60 -20.61 7.22
C PRO A 25 1.53 -19.08 7.31
N PHE A 26 1.31 -18.37 6.20
CA PHE A 26 1.18 -16.91 6.11
C PHE A 26 -0.29 -16.45 6.01
N ALA A 27 -1.26 -17.37 6.04
CA ALA A 27 -2.67 -17.04 5.85
C ALA A 27 -3.20 -16.03 6.89
N SER A 28 -2.82 -16.23 8.16
CA SER A 28 -3.16 -15.33 9.26
C SER A 28 -2.57 -13.95 9.08
N ASP A 29 -1.32 -13.87 8.62
CA ASP A 29 -0.57 -12.62 8.49
C ASP A 29 -1.16 -11.77 7.36
N VAL A 30 -1.49 -12.42 6.24
CA VAL A 30 -2.22 -11.79 5.13
C VAL A 30 -3.56 -11.24 5.59
N ALA A 31 -4.34 -12.05 6.32
CA ALA A 31 -5.64 -11.62 6.84
C ALA A 31 -5.49 -10.44 7.83
N TYR A 32 -4.47 -10.48 8.68
CA TYR A 32 -4.19 -9.43 9.66
C TYR A 32 -3.84 -8.10 8.99
N VAL A 33 -2.96 -8.10 7.97
CA VAL A 33 -2.63 -6.89 7.20
C VAL A 33 -3.87 -6.31 6.50
N ILE A 34 -4.72 -7.15 5.92
CA ILE A 34 -5.98 -6.70 5.31
C ILE A 34 -6.92 -6.09 6.36
N ALA A 35 -7.06 -6.72 7.53
CA ALA A 35 -7.88 -6.22 8.62
C ALA A 35 -7.37 -4.88 9.18
N LEU A 36 -6.05 -4.72 9.36
CA LEU A 36 -5.42 -3.46 9.75
C LEU A 36 -5.80 -2.33 8.79
N TRP A 37 -5.80 -2.59 7.49
CA TRP A 37 -6.20 -1.60 6.48
C TRP A 37 -7.69 -1.25 6.52
N ALA A 38 -8.57 -2.19 6.84
CA ALA A 38 -9.98 -1.87 7.05
C ALA A 38 -10.17 -0.91 8.24
N HIS A 39 -9.39 -1.08 9.32
CA HIS A 39 -9.38 -0.13 10.44
C HIS A 39 -8.77 1.22 10.05
N ILE A 40 -7.66 1.23 9.31
CA ILE A 40 -7.05 2.46 8.80
C ILE A 40 -8.04 3.25 7.93
N ASP A 41 -8.82 2.58 7.07
CA ASP A 41 -9.82 3.24 6.24
C ASP A 41 -10.91 3.92 7.10
N GLY A 42 -11.29 3.32 8.24
CA GLY A 42 -12.17 3.95 9.23
C GLY A 42 -11.54 5.15 9.97
N ASP A 43 -10.26 5.05 10.33
CA ASP A 43 -9.51 6.15 10.95
C ASP A 43 -9.40 7.34 9.98
N ILE A 44 -9.12 7.07 8.69
CA ILE A 44 -9.08 8.08 7.63
C ILE A 44 -10.46 8.73 7.42
N ALA A 45 -11.54 7.94 7.42
CA ALA A 45 -12.90 8.45 7.30
C ALA A 45 -13.27 9.39 8.46
N SER A 46 -12.82 9.06 9.68
CA SER A 46 -13.00 9.89 10.87
C SER A 46 -12.22 11.20 10.76
N ILE A 47 -10.98 11.14 10.26
CA ILE A 47 -10.15 12.32 9.96
C ILE A 47 -10.85 13.23 8.95
N LEU A 48 -11.38 12.68 7.84
CA LEU A 48 -12.13 13.46 6.85
C LEU A 48 -13.35 14.14 7.48
N SER A 49 -14.14 13.40 8.24
CA SER A 49 -15.35 13.93 8.90
C SER A 49 -15.00 15.13 9.80
N ARG A 50 -13.86 15.06 10.49
CA ARG A 50 -13.35 16.15 11.32
C ARG A 50 -12.95 17.38 10.50
N MET A 51 -12.26 17.19 9.37
CA MET A 51 -11.92 18.29 8.45
C MET A 51 -13.17 19.00 7.92
N LEU A 52 -14.20 18.23 7.56
CA LEU A 52 -15.47 18.74 7.06
C LEU A 52 -16.35 19.39 8.14
N ARG A 53 -15.99 19.24 9.42
CA ARG A 53 -16.81 19.63 10.57
C ARG A 53 -18.22 19.04 10.49
N SER A 54 -18.33 17.84 9.93
CA SER A 54 -19.59 17.13 9.79
C SER A 54 -19.82 16.17 10.96
N ASP A 55 -21.03 15.64 11.05
CA ASP A 55 -21.26 14.41 11.78
C ASP A 55 -20.37 13.28 11.24
N ILE A 56 -19.83 12.45 12.13
CA ILE A 56 -18.88 11.37 11.78
C ILE A 56 -19.56 10.34 10.88
N ALA A 57 -20.83 10.00 11.11
CA ALA A 57 -21.54 9.04 10.29
C ALA A 57 -21.73 9.58 8.86
N VAL A 58 -22.04 10.88 8.72
CA VAL A 58 -22.19 11.55 7.42
C VAL A 58 -20.87 11.57 6.65
N GLY A 59 -19.78 12.02 7.28
CA GLY A 59 -18.47 12.09 6.62
C GLY A 59 -17.92 10.71 6.28
N THR A 60 -18.16 9.72 7.14
CA THR A 60 -17.80 8.32 6.89
C THR A 60 -18.58 7.73 5.72
N ALA A 61 -19.90 7.90 5.69
CA ALA A 61 -20.73 7.44 4.57
C ALA A 61 -20.26 8.06 3.25
N MET A 62 -19.93 9.36 3.26
CA MET A 62 -19.40 10.04 2.09
C MET A 62 -18.06 9.45 1.66
N TYR A 63 -17.09 9.29 2.57
CA TYR A 63 -15.78 8.72 2.26
C TYR A 63 -15.87 7.31 1.69
N LEU A 64 -16.66 6.44 2.31
CA LEU A 64 -16.81 5.05 1.89
C LEU A 64 -17.60 4.91 0.60
N SER A 65 -18.43 5.90 0.23
CA SER A 65 -19.11 5.95 -1.07
C SER A 65 -18.16 6.27 -2.23
N LEU A 66 -16.97 6.84 -1.95
CA LEU A 66 -15.98 7.14 -2.98
C LEU A 66 -15.37 5.83 -3.50
N VAL A 67 -15.66 5.51 -4.75
CA VAL A 67 -15.12 4.31 -5.40
C VAL A 67 -13.70 4.59 -5.89
N GLY A 68 -12.75 3.85 -5.30
CA GLY A 68 -11.36 3.82 -5.73
C GLY A 68 -10.43 4.74 -4.92
N ALA A 69 -9.21 4.24 -4.68
CA ALA A 69 -8.23 4.90 -3.83
C ALA A 69 -7.82 6.30 -4.32
N GLY A 70 -7.85 6.54 -5.64
CA GLY A 70 -7.55 7.86 -6.21
C GLY A 70 -8.59 8.92 -5.85
N ALA A 71 -9.89 8.58 -5.94
CA ALA A 71 -10.98 9.48 -5.57
C ALA A 71 -10.97 9.78 -4.06
N GLN A 72 -10.77 8.75 -3.24
CA GLN A 72 -10.61 8.88 -1.79
C GLN A 72 -9.45 9.80 -1.43
N ARG A 73 -8.27 9.61 -2.04
CA ARG A 73 -7.10 10.45 -1.82
C ARG A 73 -7.32 11.89 -2.26
N GLY A 74 -7.90 12.09 -3.44
CA GLY A 74 -8.20 13.43 -3.96
C GLY A 74 -9.16 14.21 -3.04
N ALA A 75 -10.19 13.55 -2.53
CA ALA A 75 -11.11 14.15 -1.57
C ALA A 75 -10.42 14.52 -0.24
N LEU A 76 -9.57 13.63 0.29
CA LEU A 76 -8.79 13.90 1.50
C LEU A 76 -7.81 15.05 1.32
N ASP A 77 -7.07 15.08 0.21
CA ASP A 77 -6.10 16.14 -0.08
C ASP A 77 -6.80 17.50 -0.23
N ALA A 78 -7.96 17.54 -0.88
CA ALA A 78 -8.77 18.75 -1.00
C ALA A 78 -9.32 19.22 0.36
N ALA A 79 -9.89 18.30 1.16
CA ALA A 79 -10.39 18.64 2.49
C ALA A 79 -9.27 19.12 3.42
N ALA A 80 -8.10 18.47 3.37
CA ALA A 80 -6.94 18.87 4.15
C ALA A 80 -6.46 20.28 3.77
N HIS A 81 -6.45 20.60 2.48
CA HIS A 81 -6.03 21.92 2.00
C HIS A 81 -6.92 23.05 2.52
N GLU A 82 -8.24 22.86 2.51
CA GLU A 82 -9.22 23.85 2.93
C GLU A 82 -9.36 23.96 4.47
N ALA A 83 -9.28 22.83 5.18
CA ALA A 83 -9.64 22.78 6.58
C ALA A 83 -8.46 22.91 7.55
N LEU A 84 -7.24 22.55 7.12
CA LEU A 84 -6.09 22.42 8.02
C LEU A 84 -5.05 23.52 7.81
N PRO A 85 -4.38 24.02 8.87
CA PRO A 85 -3.19 24.85 8.71
C PRO A 85 -2.05 24.06 8.05
N GLU A 86 -1.12 24.77 7.40
CA GLU A 86 -0.04 24.15 6.59
C GLU A 86 0.75 23.07 7.35
N TRP A 87 1.04 23.28 8.65
CA TRP A 87 1.79 22.29 9.43
C TRP A 87 1.03 20.96 9.59
N GLN A 88 -0.29 20.98 9.72
CA GLN A 88 -1.12 19.77 9.78
C GLN A 88 -1.25 19.12 8.39
N GLN A 89 -1.35 19.93 7.33
CA GLN A 89 -1.32 19.42 5.95
C GLN A 89 -0.03 18.64 5.66
N LEU A 90 1.12 19.16 6.12
CA LEU A 90 2.41 18.51 5.98
C LEU A 90 2.49 17.19 6.74
N LEU A 91 1.96 17.13 7.98
CA LEU A 91 1.86 15.88 8.73
C LEU A 91 1.02 14.86 7.96
N PHE A 92 -0.19 15.24 7.57
CA PHE A 92 -1.11 14.34 6.87
C PHE A 92 -0.51 13.79 5.56
N LYS A 93 0.13 14.65 4.77
CA LYS A 93 0.83 14.26 3.54
C LYS A 93 2.01 13.32 3.80
N ALA A 94 2.78 13.57 4.86
CA ALA A 94 3.89 12.70 5.24
C ALA A 94 3.41 11.32 5.69
N ILE A 95 2.34 11.24 6.50
CA ILE A 95 1.72 9.97 6.92
C ILE A 95 1.26 9.19 5.69
N GLY A 96 0.47 9.83 4.82
CA GLY A 96 -0.02 9.19 3.60
C GLY A 96 1.10 8.72 2.69
N SER A 97 2.25 9.39 2.69
CA SER A 97 3.43 8.93 1.95
C SER A 97 4.15 7.75 2.60
N VAL A 98 4.17 7.64 3.93
CA VAL A 98 4.75 6.49 4.64
C VAL A 98 3.86 5.26 4.48
N ALA A 99 2.54 5.45 4.59
CA ALA A 99 1.56 4.38 4.49
C ALA A 99 1.37 3.83 3.06
N GLU A 100 1.89 4.50 2.03
CA GLU A 100 1.65 4.14 0.63
C GLU A 100 2.20 2.77 0.27
N GLU A 101 3.40 2.41 0.72
CA GLU A 101 3.99 1.10 0.42
C GLU A 101 3.22 -0.02 1.11
N SER A 102 2.84 0.16 2.38
CA SER A 102 1.95 -0.78 3.08
C SER A 102 0.62 -0.97 2.33
N ARG A 103 0.04 0.11 1.79
CA ARG A 103 -1.20 0.05 1.02
C ARG A 103 -1.04 -0.79 -0.25
N LYS A 104 0.07 -0.60 -0.97
CA LYS A 104 0.40 -1.39 -2.17
C LYS A 104 0.56 -2.86 -1.83
N THR A 105 1.26 -3.18 -0.75
CA THR A 105 1.43 -4.55 -0.27
C THR A 105 0.09 -5.18 0.10
N ARG A 106 -0.78 -4.47 0.83
CA ARG A 106 -2.15 -4.93 1.09
C ARG A 106 -2.94 -5.18 -0.20
N ASN A 107 -2.83 -4.28 -1.18
CA ASN A 107 -3.50 -4.46 -2.46
C ASN A 107 -2.99 -5.69 -3.21
N HIS A 108 -1.69 -6.00 -3.11
CA HIS A 108 -1.15 -7.24 -3.64
C HIS A 108 -1.81 -8.45 -2.96
N PHE A 109 -1.86 -8.47 -1.63
CA PHE A 109 -2.50 -9.55 -0.87
C PHE A 109 -3.99 -9.72 -1.21
N ALA A 110 -4.73 -8.63 -1.37
CA ALA A 110 -6.17 -8.68 -1.59
C ALA A 110 -6.57 -9.01 -3.06
N HIS A 111 -5.75 -8.63 -4.04
CA HIS A 111 -6.19 -8.60 -5.44
C HIS A 111 -5.30 -9.37 -6.43
N ARG A 112 -4.17 -9.95 -5.97
CA ARG A 112 -3.34 -10.82 -6.81
C ARG A 112 -3.74 -12.29 -6.72
N ILE A 113 -3.27 -13.08 -7.67
CA ILE A 113 -3.49 -14.51 -7.72
C ILE A 113 -2.38 -15.20 -6.93
N TRP A 114 -2.79 -16.05 -5.99
CA TRP A 114 -1.93 -16.87 -5.15
C TRP A 114 -1.38 -18.07 -5.92
N GLY A 115 -0.08 -18.30 -5.78
CA GLY A 115 0.59 -19.45 -6.36
C GLY A 115 1.67 -20.03 -5.47
N HIS A 116 2.20 -21.16 -5.92
CA HIS A 116 3.25 -21.92 -5.28
C HIS A 116 4.26 -22.38 -6.34
N CYS A 117 5.53 -22.47 -5.96
CA CYS A 117 6.61 -23.05 -6.78
C CYS A 117 7.11 -24.30 -6.06
N SER A 118 7.17 -25.45 -6.75
CA SER A 118 7.59 -26.70 -6.12
C SER A 118 9.03 -26.69 -5.61
N GLU A 119 9.86 -25.81 -6.17
CA GLU A 119 11.25 -25.60 -5.82
C GLU A 119 11.42 -24.60 -4.64
N LEU A 120 10.38 -23.81 -4.34
CA LEU A 120 10.38 -22.80 -3.28
C LEU A 120 9.28 -23.09 -2.24
N THR A 121 9.44 -24.19 -1.50
CA THR A 121 8.43 -24.68 -0.52
C THR A 121 8.15 -23.73 0.64
N GLU A 122 9.10 -22.85 0.96
CA GLU A 122 8.99 -21.88 2.06
C GLU A 122 8.30 -20.56 1.64
N ALA A 123 7.92 -20.44 0.37
CA ALA A 123 7.46 -19.18 -0.23
C ALA A 123 6.07 -19.30 -0.83
N ILE A 124 5.44 -18.13 -1.02
CA ILE A 124 4.19 -17.98 -1.75
C ILE A 124 4.38 -16.99 -2.89
N LEU A 125 3.77 -17.33 -4.02
CA LEU A 125 3.81 -16.52 -5.21
C LEU A 125 2.58 -15.61 -5.28
N LEU A 126 2.79 -14.38 -5.74
CA LEU A 126 1.72 -13.46 -6.11
C LEU A 126 1.95 -12.90 -7.50
N THR A 127 0.96 -13.04 -8.37
CA THR A 127 1.01 -12.43 -9.72
C THR A 127 -0.26 -11.66 -10.04
N HIS A 128 -0.16 -10.69 -10.96
CA HIS A 128 -1.31 -9.91 -11.39
C HIS A 128 -2.28 -10.80 -12.18
N PRO A 129 -3.63 -10.69 -12.00
CA PRO A 129 -4.60 -11.50 -12.75
C PRO A 129 -4.42 -11.45 -14.28
N LYS A 130 -4.01 -10.30 -14.81
CA LYS A 130 -3.66 -10.11 -16.23
C LYS A 130 -2.58 -11.08 -16.71
N THR A 131 -1.61 -11.46 -15.88
CA THR A 131 -0.56 -12.41 -16.23
C THR A 131 -1.16 -13.78 -16.54
N ILE A 132 -2.06 -14.26 -15.67
CA ILE A 132 -2.81 -15.51 -15.88
C ILE A 132 -3.76 -15.41 -17.08
N VAL A 133 -4.42 -14.27 -17.29
CA VAL A 133 -5.28 -14.07 -18.47
C VAL A 133 -4.47 -14.14 -19.76
N LYS A 134 -3.31 -13.48 -19.84
CA LYS A 134 -2.42 -13.53 -21.01
C LYS A 134 -1.96 -14.97 -21.28
N TYR A 135 -1.53 -15.68 -20.24
CA TYR A 135 -1.15 -17.09 -20.33
C TYR A 135 -2.33 -17.96 -20.84
N ASN A 136 -3.54 -17.77 -20.30
CA ASN A 136 -4.71 -18.52 -20.75
C ASN A 136 -5.14 -18.19 -22.19
N ILE A 137 -4.96 -16.94 -22.64
CA ILE A 137 -5.22 -16.54 -24.03
C ILE A 137 -4.26 -17.26 -24.99
N SER A 138 -2.98 -17.40 -24.62
CA SER A 138 -1.99 -18.10 -25.45
C SER A 138 -2.33 -19.58 -25.67
N HIS A 139 -3.06 -20.21 -24.74
CA HIS A 139 -3.58 -21.57 -24.88
C HIS A 139 -4.80 -21.71 -25.80
N ARG A 140 -5.40 -20.59 -26.23
CA ARG A 140 -6.61 -20.57 -27.06
C ARG A 140 -6.36 -20.06 -28.47
N GLN A 141 -5.20 -19.45 -28.70
CA GLN A 141 -4.85 -18.88 -30.00
C GLN A 141 -4.04 -19.88 -30.82
N ARG A 142 -4.49 -20.10 -32.06
CA ARG A 142 -3.73 -20.82 -33.08
C ARG A 142 -2.59 -19.91 -33.52
N VAL A 143 -1.37 -20.40 -33.42
CA VAL A 143 -0.16 -19.65 -33.79
C VAL A 143 0.27 -19.97 -35.22
N GLU A 144 -0.23 -21.11 -35.74
CA GLU A 144 0.05 -21.62 -37.08
C GLU A 144 -1.17 -22.42 -37.57
N GLU A 145 -1.58 -22.24 -38.83
CA GLU A 145 -2.54 -23.12 -39.50
C GLU A 145 -1.79 -24.09 -40.41
N LEU A 146 -2.03 -25.39 -40.21
CA LEU A 146 -1.46 -26.46 -41.00
C LEU A 146 -2.16 -26.55 -42.36
N PRO A 147 -1.51 -27.14 -43.39
CA PRO A 147 -2.10 -27.31 -44.73
C PRO A 147 -3.44 -28.08 -44.77
N ASP A 148 -3.76 -28.84 -43.72
CA ASP A 148 -5.02 -29.57 -43.56
C ASP A 148 -6.11 -28.79 -42.79
N GLY A 149 -5.88 -27.51 -42.50
CA GLY A 149 -6.82 -26.61 -41.81
C GLY A 149 -6.84 -26.76 -40.29
N ARG A 150 -6.02 -27.65 -39.71
CA ARG A 150 -5.84 -27.72 -38.25
C ARG A 150 -4.94 -26.60 -37.76
N GLY A 151 -5.21 -26.07 -36.57
CA GLY A 151 -4.35 -25.07 -35.94
C GLY A 151 -3.40 -25.69 -34.92
N VAL A 152 -2.16 -25.23 -34.89
CA VAL A 152 -1.21 -25.54 -33.81
C VAL A 152 -1.31 -24.43 -32.76
N ILE A 153 -1.57 -24.83 -31.53
CA ILE A 153 -1.52 -23.95 -30.36
C ILE A 153 -0.12 -24.07 -29.75
N ARG A 154 0.59 -22.95 -29.62
CA ARG A 154 1.88 -22.87 -28.93
C ARG A 154 1.72 -21.86 -27.79
N PRO A 155 1.41 -22.31 -26.57
CA PRO A 155 1.26 -21.40 -25.45
C PRO A 155 2.57 -20.67 -25.17
N MET A 156 2.46 -19.37 -24.90
CA MET A 156 3.57 -18.59 -24.38
C MET A 156 3.88 -19.03 -22.94
N PRO A 157 5.16 -19.03 -22.52
CA PRO A 157 5.50 -19.23 -21.12
C PRO A 157 4.81 -18.16 -20.26
N ILE A 158 4.57 -18.49 -19.00
CA ILE A 158 4.14 -17.48 -18.04
C ILE A 158 5.31 -16.50 -17.82
N ASP A 159 4.99 -15.23 -17.66
CA ASP A 159 5.99 -14.18 -17.45
C ASP A 159 6.48 -14.23 -15.98
N GLU A 160 7.66 -14.79 -15.77
CA GLU A 160 8.25 -15.00 -14.44
C GLU A 160 8.71 -13.70 -13.77
N GLU A 161 8.95 -12.63 -14.55
CA GLU A 161 9.27 -11.29 -14.04
C GLU A 161 8.06 -10.65 -13.33
N GLU A 162 6.85 -11.06 -13.69
CA GLU A 162 5.57 -10.59 -13.13
C GLU A 162 5.08 -11.42 -11.93
N ILE A 163 5.87 -12.41 -11.49
CA ILE A 163 5.55 -13.28 -10.34
C ILE A 163 6.43 -12.89 -9.17
N LEU A 164 5.82 -12.35 -8.11
CA LEU A 164 6.52 -11.96 -6.88
C LEU A 164 6.61 -13.15 -5.91
N VAL A 165 7.78 -13.35 -5.32
CA VAL A 165 8.09 -14.40 -4.35
C VAL A 165 8.08 -13.80 -2.94
N TYR A 166 7.02 -14.09 -2.17
CA TYR A 166 6.89 -13.65 -0.79
C TYR A 166 7.38 -14.72 0.19
N ARG A 167 8.23 -14.30 1.13
CA ARG A 167 8.78 -15.12 2.21
C ARG A 167 8.45 -14.49 3.57
N ARG A 168 8.77 -15.21 4.65
CA ARG A 168 8.57 -14.75 6.04
C ARG A 168 9.00 -13.28 6.28
N PRO A 169 10.20 -12.82 5.89
CA PRO A 169 10.60 -11.43 6.11
C PRO A 169 9.71 -10.41 5.40
N ASP A 170 9.12 -10.75 4.25
CA ASP A 170 8.22 -9.85 3.52
C ASP A 170 6.88 -9.70 4.26
N PHE A 171 6.38 -10.76 4.89
CA PHE A 171 5.16 -10.70 5.70
C PHE A 171 5.40 -9.97 7.02
N ASP A 172 6.54 -10.21 7.68
CA ASP A 172 6.91 -9.50 8.91
C ASP A 172 7.03 -7.99 8.65
N ALA A 173 7.68 -7.61 7.55
CA ALA A 173 7.76 -6.21 7.11
C ALA A 173 6.37 -5.63 6.77
N ALA A 174 5.51 -6.38 6.06
CA ALA A 174 4.17 -5.93 5.73
C ALA A 174 3.30 -5.66 6.96
N ILE A 175 3.44 -6.48 8.01
CA ILE A 175 2.78 -6.28 9.30
C ILE A 175 3.31 -5.01 9.96
N GLU A 176 4.62 -4.88 10.11
CA GLU A 176 5.24 -3.72 10.77
C GLU A 176 4.84 -2.41 10.08
N GLU A 177 4.87 -2.39 8.75
CA GLU A 177 4.47 -1.22 7.96
C GLU A 177 2.98 -0.89 8.13
N ALA A 178 2.10 -1.88 8.20
CA ALA A 178 0.66 -1.68 8.40
C ALA A 178 0.33 -1.20 9.82
N GLU A 179 0.97 -1.77 10.86
CA GLU A 179 0.80 -1.33 12.25
C GLU A 179 1.33 0.09 12.47
N ARG A 180 2.47 0.43 11.85
CA ARG A 180 3.00 1.79 11.83
C ARG A 180 2.03 2.74 11.15
N ALA A 181 1.51 2.38 9.97
CA ALA A 181 0.52 3.21 9.26
C ALA A 181 -0.72 3.48 10.12
N GLN A 182 -1.27 2.45 10.77
CA GLN A 182 -2.40 2.59 11.71
C GLN A 182 -2.06 3.55 12.85
N THR A 183 -0.91 3.35 13.48
CA THR A 183 -0.45 4.21 14.59
C THR A 183 -0.35 5.67 14.14
N LEU A 184 0.28 5.93 12.99
CA LEU A 184 0.44 7.28 12.46
C LEU A 184 -0.91 7.96 12.18
N TYR A 185 -1.87 7.26 11.56
CA TYR A 185 -3.21 7.81 11.32
C TYR A 185 -3.97 8.09 12.62
N ARG A 186 -3.89 7.20 13.62
CA ARG A 186 -4.51 7.44 14.93
C ARG A 186 -3.91 8.63 15.66
N LEU A 187 -2.59 8.78 15.62
CA LEU A 187 -1.90 9.95 16.18
C LEU A 187 -2.34 11.23 15.46
N SER A 188 -2.46 11.21 14.13
CA SER A 188 -2.99 12.34 13.35
C SER A 188 -4.40 12.71 13.77
N TYR A 189 -5.28 11.72 13.94
CA TYR A 189 -6.64 11.96 14.40
C TYR A 189 -6.64 12.61 15.80
N ALA A 190 -5.84 12.09 16.74
CA ALA A 190 -5.72 12.68 18.08
C ALA A 190 -5.21 14.13 18.07
N ILE A 191 -4.27 14.46 17.18
CA ILE A 191 -3.81 15.85 16.97
C ILE A 191 -4.97 16.75 16.50
N MET A 192 -5.81 16.27 15.58
CA MET A 192 -6.98 17.02 15.10
C MET A 192 -8.11 17.15 16.13
N CYS A 193 -8.14 16.24 17.11
CA CYS A 193 -9.02 16.30 18.27
C CYS A 193 -8.45 17.15 19.42
N ASP A 194 -7.31 17.82 19.22
CA ASP A 194 -6.63 18.64 20.23
C ASP A 194 -6.34 17.89 21.53
N SER A 195 -5.90 16.63 21.41
CA SER A 195 -5.59 15.74 22.56
C SER A 195 -4.26 16.09 23.26
N GLY A 196 -3.81 17.35 23.17
CA GLY A 196 -2.54 17.82 23.71
C GLY A 196 -1.30 17.51 22.85
N GLU A 197 -0.11 17.75 23.40
CA GLU A 197 1.15 17.66 22.65
C GLU A 197 1.69 16.23 22.49
N GLY A 198 1.24 15.28 23.31
CA GLY A 198 1.72 13.91 23.33
C GLY A 198 1.66 13.22 21.96
N PRO A 199 0.52 13.23 21.25
CA PRO A 199 0.41 12.62 19.93
C PRO A 199 1.37 13.22 18.89
N LYS A 200 1.54 14.55 18.88
CA LYS A 200 2.49 15.24 17.99
C LYS A 200 3.92 14.82 18.29
N ALA A 201 4.31 14.76 19.56
CA ALA A 201 5.65 14.34 19.97
C ALA A 201 5.94 12.89 19.58
N GLN A 202 5.00 11.97 19.79
CA GLN A 202 5.13 10.57 19.37
C GLN A 202 5.30 10.43 17.86
N LEU A 203 4.50 11.18 17.10
CA LEU A 203 4.56 11.16 15.64
C LEU A 203 5.90 11.71 15.11
N LEU A 204 6.43 12.77 15.72
CA LEU A 204 7.75 13.32 15.38
C LEU A 204 8.93 12.44 15.84
N ALA A 205 8.71 11.53 16.78
CA ALA A 205 9.72 10.58 17.24
C ALA A 205 9.86 9.35 16.32
N ASP A 206 8.88 9.08 15.45
CA ASP A 206 8.98 8.02 14.45
C ASP A 206 10.03 8.41 13.38
N PRO A 207 11.12 7.65 13.22
CA PRO A 207 12.24 8.04 12.36
C PRO A 207 11.89 8.01 10.87
N ILE A 208 11.04 7.07 10.44
CA ILE A 208 10.63 6.93 9.03
C ILE A 208 9.72 8.09 8.67
N PHE A 209 8.74 8.37 9.52
CA PHE A 209 7.86 9.52 9.40
C PHE A 209 8.67 10.82 9.38
N LYS A 210 9.59 11.01 10.33
CA LYS A 210 10.37 12.24 10.45
C LYS A 210 11.24 12.49 9.22
N ALA A 211 11.92 11.46 8.72
CA ALA A 211 12.70 11.55 7.48
C ALA A 211 11.82 11.97 6.29
N ARG A 212 10.61 11.43 6.20
CA ARG A 212 9.68 11.76 5.12
C ARG A 212 9.10 13.17 5.25
N LEU A 213 8.77 13.59 6.47
CA LEU A 213 8.32 14.94 6.77
C LEU A 213 9.39 15.97 6.38
N ASP A 214 10.64 15.75 6.77
CA ASP A 214 11.76 16.65 6.45
C ASP A 214 11.99 16.79 4.94
N GLN A 215 11.73 15.72 4.17
CA GLN A 215 11.78 15.77 2.72
C GLN A 215 10.67 16.63 2.12
N ILE A 216 9.44 16.48 2.61
CA ILE A 216 8.24 17.16 2.09
C ILE A 216 8.21 18.64 2.50
N ALA A 217 8.65 18.95 3.73
CA ALA A 217 8.56 20.28 4.32
C ALA A 217 9.70 21.24 3.91
N LYS A 218 10.56 20.86 2.93
CA LYS A 218 11.66 21.73 2.46
C LYS A 218 11.18 23.14 2.07
N GLY A 219 10.05 23.20 1.37
CA GLY A 219 9.43 24.45 0.91
C GLY A 219 8.43 25.09 1.89
N ALA A 220 8.24 24.50 3.08
CA ALA A 220 7.21 24.96 4.00
C ALA A 220 7.48 26.37 4.56
N ASN A 221 6.42 27.06 4.97
CA ASN A 221 6.53 28.36 5.61
C ASN A 221 7.29 28.30 6.96
N ALA A 222 7.71 29.46 7.48
CA ALA A 222 8.53 29.52 8.68
C ALA A 222 7.80 29.05 9.95
N GLU A 223 6.51 29.37 10.06
CA GLU A 223 5.66 28.98 11.19
C GLU A 223 5.51 27.46 11.28
N ALA A 224 5.19 26.81 10.15
CA ALA A 224 5.07 25.37 10.05
C ALA A 224 6.38 24.66 10.38
N LYS A 225 7.53 25.18 9.91
CA LYS A 225 8.85 24.65 10.26
C LYS A 225 9.14 24.77 11.76
N ALA A 226 8.78 25.89 12.38
CA ALA A 226 8.96 26.09 13.82
C ALA A 226 8.12 25.10 14.64
N ILE A 227 6.83 24.96 14.31
CA ILE A 227 5.91 24.04 15.00
C ILE A 227 6.37 22.58 14.87
N LEU A 228 6.88 22.20 13.70
CA LEU A 228 7.32 20.84 13.40
C LEU A 228 8.78 20.53 13.79
N GLY A 229 9.47 21.50 14.40
CA GLY A 229 10.87 21.34 14.80
C GLY A 229 11.81 21.04 13.63
N ILE A 230 11.54 21.62 12.45
CA ILE A 230 12.33 21.40 11.23
C ILE A 230 13.37 22.51 11.14
N LYS A 231 14.66 22.13 11.20
CA LYS A 231 15.76 23.09 11.09
C LYS A 231 15.73 23.76 9.72
N ALA A 232 15.77 25.10 9.71
CA ALA A 232 15.98 25.84 8.47
C ALA A 232 17.33 25.44 7.87
N LYS A 233 17.40 25.20 6.56
CA LYS A 233 18.70 25.06 5.89
C LYS A 233 19.47 26.36 6.09
N GLU A 234 20.58 26.30 6.80
CA GLU A 234 21.58 27.37 6.78
C GLU A 234 21.97 27.60 5.31
N LYS A 235 21.69 28.79 4.80
CA LYS A 235 22.29 29.22 3.53
C LYS A 235 23.79 29.17 3.75
N ARG A 236 24.49 28.23 3.11
CA ARG A 236 25.96 28.29 3.00
C ARG A 236 26.28 29.66 2.41
N LYS A 237 26.89 30.54 3.22
CA LYS A 237 27.49 31.78 2.72
C LYS A 237 28.60 31.33 1.77
N HIS A 238 28.42 31.63 0.49
CA HIS A 238 29.50 31.64 -0.49
C HIS A 238 30.29 32.92 -0.33
#